data_AF-A0A3C0G456-F1
#
_entry.id   AF-A0A3C0G456-F1
#
_cell.length_a   1.000
_cell.length_b   1.000
_cell.length_c   1.000
_cell.angle_alpha   90.00
_cell.angle_beta   90.00
_cell.angle_gamma   90.00
#
_symmetry.space_group_name_H-M   'P 1'
#
loop_
_entity.id
_entity.type
_entity.pdbx_description
1 polymer ?
#
loop_
_entity_poly.entity_id
_entity_poly.type
_entity_poly.pdbx_seq_one_letter_code
_entity_poly.pdbx_strand_id
1 'polypeptide(L)'
;YQEIAEKYGAFDERRLQGGGYMPVPMDYSPESRLIAGFREGLLSMKVGDKVRLFIPSHLGYGEQGGGPIPPNADLIFDLEITGLTE
;
A
#
# COMPACT_ATOMS: atom_id res chain seq x y z
N TYR A 1 -2.81 1.59 -11.64
CA TYR A 1 -3.59 1.60 -10.38
C TYR A 1 -4.95 2.26 -10.47
N GLN A 2 -5.10 3.34 -11.26
CA GLN A 2 -6.41 3.90 -11.58
C GLN A 2 -7.39 2.83 -12.10
N GLU A 3 -7.00 2.04 -13.09
CA GLU A 3 -7.85 0.99 -13.67
C GLU A 3 -8.29 -0.07 -12.64
N ILE A 4 -7.44 -0.37 -11.66
CA ILE A 4 -7.77 -1.29 -10.55
C ILE A 4 -8.82 -0.64 -9.65
N ALA A 5 -8.63 0.63 -9.28
CA ALA A 5 -9.59 1.36 -8.47
C ALA A 5 -10.95 1.50 -9.19
N GLU A 6 -10.96 1.78 -10.49
CA GLU A 6 -12.17 1.80 -11.32
C GLU A 6 -12.86 0.43 -11.34
N LYS A 7 -12.10 -0.64 -11.56
CA LYS A 7 -12.62 -2.01 -11.58
C LYS A 7 -13.29 -2.41 -10.27
N TYR A 8 -12.75 -1.97 -9.13
CA TYR A 8 -13.30 -2.27 -7.81
C TYR A 8 -14.27 -1.21 -7.28
N GLY A 9 -14.65 -0.22 -8.10
CA GLY A 9 -15.55 0.87 -7.67
C GLY A 9 -14.97 1.78 -6.59
N ALA A 10 -13.66 1.73 -6.37
CA ALA A 10 -12.91 2.52 -5.40
C ALA A 10 -12.17 3.70 -6.05
N PHE A 11 -12.55 4.06 -7.28
CA PHE A 11 -12.00 5.22 -7.96
C PHE A 11 -12.48 6.51 -7.28
N ASP A 12 -11.54 7.37 -6.90
CA ASP A 12 -11.81 8.70 -6.35
C ASP A 12 -11.08 9.75 -7.20
N GLU A 13 -11.85 10.65 -7.81
CA GLU A 13 -11.33 11.71 -8.68
C GLU A 13 -10.44 12.69 -7.90
N ARG A 14 -10.71 12.93 -6.61
CA ARG A 14 -9.85 13.76 -5.75
C ARG A 14 -8.49 13.10 -5.55
N ARG A 15 -8.47 11.76 -5.46
CA ARG A 15 -7.23 10.98 -5.37
C ARG A 15 -6.43 11.05 -6.67
N LEU A 16 -7.10 11.05 -7.82
CA LEU A 16 -6.43 11.25 -9.12
C LEU A 16 -5.78 12.63 -9.21
N GLN A 17 -6.53 13.70 -8.90
CA GLN A 17 -6.00 15.08 -8.93
C GLN A 17 -4.84 15.29 -7.94
N GLY A 18 -4.86 14.61 -6.80
CA GLY A 18 -3.77 14.61 -5.81
C GLY A 18 -2.61 13.66 -6.13
N GLY A 19 -2.62 12.97 -7.27
CA GLY A 19 -1.55 12.05 -7.65
C GLY A 19 -1.53 10.71 -6.90
N GLY A 20 -2.58 10.36 -6.18
CA GLY A 20 -2.67 9.15 -5.34
C GLY A 20 -2.77 7.82 -6.09
N TYR A 21 -2.65 7.83 -7.42
CA TYR A 21 -2.48 6.66 -8.29
C TYR A 21 -1.12 6.63 -9.00
N MET A 22 -0.29 7.65 -8.82
CA MET A 22 1.09 7.67 -9.31
C MET A 22 2.01 6.91 -8.34
N PRO A 23 3.13 6.35 -8.82
CA PRO A 23 4.13 5.76 -7.94
C PRO A 23 4.66 6.81 -6.96
N VAL A 24 4.75 6.44 -5.69
CA VAL A 24 5.34 7.29 -4.65
C VAL A 24 6.66 6.68 -4.19
N PRO A 25 7.70 7.49 -3.95
CA PRO A 25 8.91 7.00 -3.33
C PRO A 25 8.58 6.53 -1.90
N MET A 26 8.98 5.31 -1.57
CA MET A 26 8.86 4.75 -0.23
C MET A 26 10.22 4.20 0.20
N ASP A 27 10.51 4.31 1.50
CA ASP A 27 11.72 3.73 2.06
C ASP A 27 11.68 2.21 1.96
N TYR A 28 12.54 1.66 1.10
CA TYR A 28 12.71 0.22 0.93
C TYR A 28 13.80 -0.29 1.89
N SER A 29 13.47 -0.37 3.18
CA SER A 29 14.40 -0.91 4.19
C SER A 29 13.69 -1.64 5.33
N PRO A 30 14.38 -2.57 6.03
CA PRO A 30 13.85 -3.23 7.23
C PRO A 30 13.52 -2.25 8.37
N GLU A 31 14.17 -1.10 8.37
CA GLU A 31 14.02 -0.03 9.37
C GLU A 31 12.95 1.00 8.98
N SER A 32 12.30 0.82 7.82
CA SER A 32 11.22 1.70 7.38
C SER A 32 10.12 1.76 8.44
N ARG A 33 9.54 2.96 8.59
CA ARG A 33 8.42 3.21 9.51
C ARG A 33 7.08 2.67 8.97
N LEU A 34 7.13 1.81 7.96
CA LEU A 34 5.96 1.14 7.40
C LEU A 34 5.43 0.10 8.38
N ILE A 35 4.13 -0.19 8.28
CA ILE A 35 3.49 -1.23 9.07
C ILE A 35 4.12 -2.61 8.78
N ALA A 36 4.08 -3.51 9.76
CA ALA A 36 4.80 -4.78 9.71
C ALA A 36 4.49 -5.59 8.44
N GLY A 37 3.21 -5.69 8.05
CA GLY A 37 2.80 -6.42 6.85
C GLY A 37 3.37 -5.85 5.55
N PHE A 38 3.58 -4.54 5.46
CA PHE A 38 4.24 -3.93 4.30
C PHE A 38 5.71 -4.25 4.26
N ARG A 39 6.42 -4.18 5.39
CA ARG A 39 7.85 -4.50 5.42
C ARG A 39 8.10 -5.94 4.97
N GLU A 40 7.32 -6.89 5.47
CA GLU A 40 7.44 -8.30 5.10
C GLU A 40 7.11 -8.53 3.62
N GLY A 41 6.04 -7.90 3.11
CA GLY A 41 5.65 -7.98 1.72
C GLY A 41 6.69 -7.36 0.79
N LEU A 42 7.13 -6.13 1.08
CA LEU A 42 8.09 -5.39 0.26
C LEU A 42 9.45 -6.08 0.22
N LEU A 43 10.00 -6.51 1.36
CA LEU A 43 11.30 -7.20 1.42
C LEU A 43 11.33 -8.50 0.60
N SER A 44 10.17 -9.05 0.26
CA SER A 44 10.03 -10.25 -0.57
C SER A 44 9.91 -9.95 -2.08
N MET A 45 9.70 -8.68 -2.45
CA MET A 45 9.46 -8.26 -3.84
C MET A 45 10.75 -7.80 -4.53
N LYS A 46 10.73 -7.85 -5.87
CA LYS A 46 11.75 -7.24 -6.74
C LYS A 46 11.14 -6.11 -7.55
N VAL A 47 12.01 -5.26 -8.13
CA VAL A 47 11.58 -4.22 -9.08
C VAL A 47 10.85 -4.88 -10.25
N GLY A 48 9.64 -4.38 -10.54
CA GLY A 48 8.73 -4.90 -11.56
C GLY A 48 7.66 -5.86 -11.03
N ASP A 49 7.77 -6.34 -9.79
CA ASP A 49 6.78 -7.25 -9.22
C ASP A 49 5.48 -6.52 -8.90
N LYS A 50 4.37 -7.19 -9.21
CA LYS A 50 3.01 -6.78 -8.85
C LYS A 50 2.44 -7.80 -7.87
N VAL A 51 2.16 -7.38 -6.64
CA VAL A 51 1.61 -8.27 -5.62
C VAL A 51 0.38 -7.66 -4.98
N ARG A 52 -0.50 -8.54 -4.49
CA ARG A 52 -1.60 -8.18 -3.62
C ARG A 52 -1.27 -8.64 -2.20
N LEU A 53 -1.05 -7.69 -1.30
CA LEU A 53 -0.85 -7.96 0.12
C LEU A 53 -2.19 -8.00 0.85
N PHE A 54 -2.40 -9.07 1.61
CA PHE A 54 -3.51 -9.20 2.55
C PHE A 54 -2.92 -9.04 3.95
N ILE A 55 -3.14 -7.88 4.56
CA ILE A 55 -2.56 -7.52 5.84
C ILE A 55 -3.67 -7.56 6.88
N PRO A 56 -3.66 -8.55 7.79
CA PRO A 56 -4.61 -8.57 8.88
C PRO A 56 -4.36 -7.38 9.81
N SER A 57 -5.41 -6.90 10.47
CA SER A 57 -5.37 -5.64 11.23
C SER A 57 -4.20 -5.53 12.20
N HIS A 58 -3.83 -6.62 12.90
CA HIS A 58 -2.72 -6.67 13.87
C HIS A 58 -1.32 -6.49 13.25
N LEU A 59 -1.15 -6.73 11.93
CA LEU A 59 0.08 -6.43 11.19
C LEU A 59 0.01 -5.08 10.46
N GLY A 60 -1.13 -4.40 10.55
CA GLY A 60 -1.42 -3.10 9.97
C GLY A 60 -1.54 -2.01 11.03
N TYR A 61 -2.74 -1.43 11.16
CA TYR A 61 -3.05 -0.32 12.07
C TYR A 61 -3.68 -0.76 13.41
N GLY A 62 -3.91 -2.06 13.58
CA GLY A 62 -4.42 -2.67 14.82
C GLY A 62 -5.72 -2.05 15.31
N GLU A 63 -5.90 -2.06 16.63
CA GLU A 63 -7.08 -1.53 17.32
C GLU A 63 -7.16 0.01 17.27
N GLN A 64 -6.05 0.70 17.01
CA GLN A 64 -6.05 2.16 16.91
C GLN A 64 -6.60 2.66 15.58
N GLY A 65 -6.45 1.88 14.50
CA GLY A 65 -6.71 2.39 13.15
C GLY A 65 -5.72 3.50 12.76
N GLY A 66 -6.03 4.25 11.71
CA GLY A 66 -5.15 5.34 11.27
C GLY A 66 -5.73 6.16 10.12
N GLY A 67 -5.84 7.48 10.31
CA GLY A 67 -6.42 8.38 9.31
C GLY A 67 -7.81 7.90 8.86
N PRO A 68 -8.02 7.52 7.59
CA PRO A 68 -9.29 6.98 7.09
C PRO A 68 -9.54 5.50 7.43
N ILE A 69 -8.57 4.79 8.04
CA ILE A 69 -8.64 3.35 8.30
C ILE A 69 -9.28 3.09 9.67
N PRO A 70 -10.41 2.35 9.73
CA PRO A 70 -11.06 2.02 10.99
C PRO A 70 -10.20 1.12 11.91
N PRO A 71 -10.48 1.15 13.22
CA PRO A 71 -9.99 0.13 14.16
C PRO A 71 -10.25 -1.30 13.67
N ASN A 72 -9.28 -2.19 13.84
CA ASN A 72 -9.39 -3.62 13.53
C ASN A 72 -9.72 -3.95 12.07
N ALA A 73 -9.52 -3.02 11.14
CA ALA A 73 -9.74 -3.26 9.73
C ALA A 73 -8.61 -4.11 9.11
N ASP A 74 -8.98 -5.20 8.44
CA ASP A 74 -8.08 -5.92 7.55
C ASP A 74 -7.88 -5.12 6.26
N LEU A 75 -6.68 -5.18 5.72
CA LEU A 75 -6.26 -4.33 4.61
C LEU A 75 -5.86 -5.17 3.42
N ILE A 76 -6.27 -4.72 2.24
CA ILE A 76 -5.88 -5.32 0.97
C ILE A 76 -5.20 -4.23 0.15
N PHE A 77 -3.94 -4.46 -0.20
CA PHE A 77 -3.15 -3.51 -0.99
C PHE A 77 -2.62 -4.18 -2.24
N ASP A 78 -2.82 -3.51 -3.37
CA ASP A 78 -2.14 -3.84 -4.62
C ASP A 78 -0.90 -2.94 -4.74
N LEU A 79 0.28 -3.57 -4.81
CA LEU A 79 1.57 -2.89 -4.86
C LEU A 79 2.36 -3.29 -6.10
N GLU A 80 3.11 -2.33 -6.63
CA GLU A 80 4.08 -2.52 -7.71
C GLU A 80 5.31 -1.68 -7.42
N ILE A 81 6.46 -2.31 -7.51
CA ILE A 81 7.74 -1.62 -7.43
C ILE A 81 8.10 -1.19 -8.85
N THR A 82 7.88 0.08 -9.18
CA THR A 82 8.18 0.60 -10.53
C THR A 82 9.67 0.87 -10.75
N GLY A 83 10.45 1.00 -9.67
CA GLY A 83 11.87 1.30 -9.73
C GLY A 83 12.46 1.51 -8.34
N LEU A 84 13.80 1.47 -8.24
CA LEU A 84 14.54 1.97 -7.09
C LEU A 84 15.14 3.32 -7.48
N THR A 85 14.95 4.31 -6.62
CA THR A 85 15.59 5.62 -6.76
C THR A 85 16.76 5.69 -5.79
N GLU A 86 17.94 6.06 -6.26
CA GLU A 86 19.12 6.34 -5.42
C GLU A 86 18.99 7.66 -4.65
#